data_AF-A0A3S4U292-F1
#
_entry.id   AF-A0A3S4U292-F1
#
_cell.length_a   1.000
_cell.length_b   1.000
_cell.length_c   1.000
_cell.angle_alpha   90.00
_cell.angle_beta   90.00
_cell.angle_gamma   90.00
#
_symmetry.space_group_name_H-M   'P 1'
#
loop_
_entity.id
_entity.type
_entity.pdbx_description
1 polymer ?
#
loop_
_entity_poly.entity_id
_entity_poly.type
_entity_poly.pdbx_seq_one_letter_code
_entity_poly.pdbx_strand_id
1 'polypeptide(L)'
;MPKGATAVDFAYAVHSDIGNTCVGVMVEYKPYPLSKALESGQTVNVLTDPNAHPNASWLNFVVTARAKTRIRHYLKQRCEDDAVKLGERELNAALQPHRLSDLSLQQIQTVLDERKLSSLDGLLREIGLGNQLASVIAHQLVVGESIEIDVDGNTENHSNTLTIAPALMANMQFAKCCHPIPNDPIMGCSTLNHGLIIHHQQCENLRNAHQLVKAKWEKMQSAVNFDAELQIEILNEKSALPSLMTAIGASESSIQNIWTEGLENNLLLVILQISVKDTKHLANILYRIKRITGVVSAKRNINA
;
A
#
# COMPACT_ATOMS: atom_id res chain seq x y z
N MET A 1 1.19 31.77 33.15
CA MET A 1 0.99 30.42 32.57
C MET A 1 -0.11 29.70 33.34
N PRO A 2 -0.92 28.82 32.73
CA PRO A 2 -1.97 28.09 33.44
C PRO A 2 -1.38 27.09 34.46
N LYS A 3 -2.15 26.77 35.50
CA LYS A 3 -1.76 25.78 36.52
C LYS A 3 -1.53 24.42 35.85
N GLY A 4 -0.42 23.77 36.19
CA GLY A 4 -0.04 22.48 35.61
C GLY A 4 0.78 22.58 34.32
N ALA A 5 1.07 23.78 33.81
CA ALA A 5 1.94 23.94 32.63
C ALA A 5 3.33 23.33 32.86
N THR A 6 3.80 22.60 31.86
CA THR A 6 5.08 21.91 31.89
C THR A 6 6.23 22.80 31.42
N ALA A 7 7.46 22.33 31.59
CA ALA A 7 8.65 23.01 31.09
C ALA A 7 8.62 23.19 29.55
N VAL A 8 8.03 22.25 28.82
CA VAL A 8 7.82 22.35 27.36
C VAL A 8 6.76 23.41 27.03
N ASP A 9 5.68 23.51 27.81
CA ASP A 9 4.69 24.58 27.63
C ASP A 9 5.32 25.98 27.79
N PHE A 10 6.25 26.12 28.73
CA PHE A 10 7.01 27.35 28.92
C PHE A 10 7.90 27.66 27.71
N ALA A 11 8.64 26.68 27.18
CA ALA A 11 9.46 26.87 25.98
C ALA A 11 8.64 27.39 24.78
N TYR A 12 7.47 26.80 24.51
CA TYR A 12 6.56 27.26 23.44
C TYR A 12 5.85 28.59 23.73
N ALA A 13 5.72 28.97 25.01
CA ALA A 13 5.20 30.27 25.42
C ALA A 13 6.20 31.39 25.09
N VAL A 14 7.51 31.14 25.27
CA VAL A 14 8.57 32.09 24.89
C VAL A 14 8.63 32.23 23.37
N HIS A 15 8.91 31.14 22.64
CA HIS A 15 8.90 31.16 21.16
C HIS A 15 8.70 29.75 20.60
N SER A 16 8.13 29.64 19.39
CA SER A 16 7.97 28.34 18.74
C SER A 16 9.31 27.69 18.39
N ASP A 17 10.31 28.45 17.96
CA ASP A 17 11.65 27.90 17.64
C ASP A 17 12.38 27.38 18.88
N ILE A 18 12.27 28.09 20.01
CA ILE A 18 12.80 27.63 21.30
C ILE A 18 12.10 26.34 21.73
N GLY A 19 10.77 26.27 21.58
CA GLY A 19 10.01 25.03 21.82
C GLY A 19 10.39 23.88 20.88
N ASN A 20 10.66 24.16 19.60
CA ASN A 20 11.02 23.15 18.60
C ASN A 20 12.42 22.57 18.84
N THR A 21 13.37 23.42 19.25
CA THR A 21 14.77 23.07 19.51
C THR A 21 15.04 22.64 20.95
N CYS A 22 14.02 22.56 21.81
CA CYS A 22 14.18 22.23 23.23
C CYS A 22 14.69 20.80 23.42
N VAL A 23 15.82 20.62 24.09
CA VAL A 23 16.35 19.30 24.50
C VAL A 23 16.15 19.01 25.98
N GLY A 24 16.07 20.06 26.79
CA GLY A 24 16.02 19.94 28.24
C GLY A 24 15.74 21.28 28.90
N VAL A 25 15.43 21.25 30.19
CA VAL A 25 15.18 22.47 30.96
C VAL A 25 15.88 22.34 32.31
N MET A 26 16.46 23.45 32.78
CA MET A 26 16.93 23.60 34.14
C MET A 26 16.02 24.56 34.91
N VAL A 27 15.68 24.19 36.13
CA VAL A 27 14.90 25.03 37.05
C VAL A 27 15.74 25.24 38.29
N GLU A 28 15.97 26.50 38.67
CA GLU A 28 16.86 26.86 39.78
C GLU A 28 18.23 26.16 39.68
N TYR A 29 18.82 26.20 38.48
CA TYR A 29 20.13 25.62 38.14
C TYR A 29 20.25 24.09 38.30
N LYS A 30 19.12 23.37 38.42
CA LYS A 30 19.10 21.91 38.49
C LYS A 30 18.34 21.31 37.29
N PRO A 31 18.76 20.16 36.76
CA PRO A 31 18.03 19.45 35.72
C PRO A 31 16.58 19.19 36.13
N TYR A 32 15.65 19.50 35.23
CA TYR A 32 14.22 19.41 35.50
C TYR A 32 13.51 18.56 34.45
N PRO A 33 12.67 17.59 34.84
CA PRO A 33 11.96 16.76 33.87
C PRO A 33 11.01 17.57 33.01
N LEU A 34 11.05 17.36 31.69
CA LEU A 34 10.21 18.08 30.72
C LEU A 34 8.70 17.90 30.95
N SER A 35 8.29 16.76 31.49
CA SER A 35 6.90 16.40 31.78
C SER A 35 6.38 16.91 33.13
N LYS A 36 7.26 17.40 34.01
CA LYS A 36 6.87 17.88 35.33
C LYS A 36 6.33 19.31 35.23
N ALA A 37 5.26 19.59 35.98
CA ALA A 37 4.62 20.91 36.01
C ALA A 37 5.46 21.94 36.77
N LEU A 38 5.58 23.14 36.20
CA LEU A 38 6.30 24.26 36.80
C LEU A 38 5.49 24.89 37.95
N GLU A 39 6.22 25.42 38.93
CA GLU A 39 5.65 26.17 40.05
C GLU A 39 5.84 27.67 39.85
N SER A 40 4.97 28.47 40.48
CA SER A 40 5.01 29.92 40.36
C SER A 40 6.27 30.49 41.02
N GLY A 41 6.93 31.41 40.33
CA GLY A 41 8.14 32.09 40.83
C GLY A 41 9.46 31.37 40.55
N GLN A 42 9.44 30.23 39.86
CA GLN A 42 10.65 29.51 39.47
C GLN A 42 11.39 30.16 38.29
N THR A 43 12.72 30.21 38.37
CA THR A 43 13.59 30.61 37.27
C THR A 43 13.86 29.41 36.37
N VAL A 44 13.43 29.51 35.11
CA VAL A 44 13.50 28.43 34.12
C VAL A 44 14.49 28.78 33.03
N ASN A 45 15.47 27.91 32.80
CA ASN A 45 16.44 28.01 31.71
C ASN A 45 16.22 26.87 30.71
N VAL A 46 15.89 27.20 29.46
CA VAL A 46 15.61 26.23 28.40
C VAL A 46 16.90 25.92 27.64
N LEU A 47 17.26 24.65 27.57
CA LEU A 47 18.39 24.17 26.78
C LEU A 47 17.90 23.86 25.36
N THR A 48 18.51 24.49 24.37
CA THR A 48 18.14 24.35 22.94
C THR A 48 19.30 23.77 22.11
N ASP A 49 18.98 22.92 21.14
CA ASP A 49 19.90 22.40 20.13
C ASP A 49 19.31 22.61 18.72
N PRO A 50 20.04 23.18 17.75
CA PRO A 50 19.56 23.36 16.37
C PRO A 50 19.09 22.06 15.68
N ASN A 51 19.65 20.91 16.06
CA ASN A 51 19.28 19.60 15.52
C ASN A 51 18.18 18.91 16.33
N ALA A 52 17.71 19.52 17.42
CA ALA A 52 16.63 18.97 18.21
C ALA A 52 15.27 19.34 17.65
N HIS A 53 14.35 18.38 17.77
CA HIS A 53 13.01 18.47 17.21
C HIS A 53 12.00 17.92 18.21
N PRO A 54 10.75 18.41 18.17
CA PRO A 54 9.68 17.90 19.01
C PRO A 54 9.47 16.40 18.83
N ASN A 55 9.20 15.72 19.93
CA ASN A 55 8.80 14.31 19.92
C ASN A 55 7.27 14.21 20.08
N ALA A 56 6.63 13.28 19.36
CA ALA A 56 5.21 12.97 19.51
C ALA A 56 4.81 12.66 20.96
N SER A 57 5.70 12.07 21.76
CA SER A 57 5.47 11.76 23.17
C SER A 57 5.19 13.00 24.03
N TRP A 58 5.61 14.19 23.60
CA TRP A 58 5.35 15.44 24.32
C TRP A 58 3.87 15.78 24.39
N LEU A 59 3.09 15.37 23.38
CA LEU A 59 1.64 15.58 23.33
C LEU A 59 0.89 14.92 24.50
N ASN A 60 1.51 13.95 25.17
CA ASN A 60 0.93 13.24 26.31
C ASN A 60 0.94 14.07 27.60
N PHE A 61 1.86 15.03 27.73
CA PHE A 61 2.05 15.76 28.99
C PHE A 61 1.96 17.28 28.86
N VAL A 62 2.13 17.87 27.67
CA VAL A 62 1.94 19.32 27.49
C VAL A 62 0.48 19.69 27.75
N VAL A 63 0.26 20.84 28.39
CA VAL A 63 -1.07 21.26 28.85
C VAL A 63 -1.66 22.33 27.96
N THR A 64 -0.85 23.28 27.47
CA THR A 64 -1.35 24.45 26.76
C THR A 64 -1.80 24.15 25.34
N ALA A 65 -2.93 24.75 24.91
CA ALA A 65 -3.43 24.63 23.55
C ALA A 65 -2.41 25.13 22.51
N ARG A 66 -1.65 26.18 22.86
CA ARG A 66 -0.58 26.74 22.03
C ARG A 66 0.53 25.72 21.77
N ALA A 67 1.08 25.09 22.81
CA ALA A 67 2.12 24.08 22.65
C ALA A 67 1.62 22.86 21.86
N LYS A 68 0.43 22.33 22.19
CA LYS A 68 -0.18 21.20 21.45
C LYS A 68 -0.33 21.48 19.96
N THR A 69 -0.83 22.67 19.62
CA THR A 69 -1.07 23.07 18.22
C THR A 69 0.26 23.18 17.47
N ARG A 70 1.26 23.83 18.06
CA ARG A 70 2.59 24.02 17.44
C ARG A 70 3.35 22.70 17.26
N ILE A 71 3.34 21.82 18.27
CA ILE A 71 3.97 20.49 18.19
C ILE A 71 3.31 19.65 17.09
N ARG A 72 1.97 19.58 17.04
CA ARG A 72 1.26 18.83 15.99
C ARG A 72 1.55 19.39 14.60
N HIS A 73 1.55 20.72 14.46
CA HIS A 73 1.89 21.37 13.20
C HIS A 73 3.30 21.00 12.75
N TYR A 74 4.29 21.09 13.64
CA TYR A 74 5.68 20.75 13.34
C TYR A 74 5.85 19.28 12.93
N LEU A 75 5.27 18.35 13.69
CA LEU A 75 5.34 16.91 13.40
C LEU A 75 4.66 16.56 12.06
N LYS A 76 3.51 17.17 11.79
CA LYS A 76 2.81 17.00 10.51
C LYS A 76 3.64 17.52 9.35
N GLN A 77 4.15 18.75 9.45
CA GLN A 77 4.97 19.36 8.41
C GLN A 77 6.25 18.55 8.14
N ARG A 78 6.92 18.06 9.19
CA ARG A 78 8.07 17.15 9.06
C ARG A 78 7.74 15.87 8.31
N CYS A 79 6.63 15.24 8.66
CA CYS A 79 6.19 14.02 7.99
C CYS A 79 5.83 14.29 6.52
N GLU A 80 5.23 15.44 6.22
CA GLU A 80 4.97 15.89 4.85
C GLU A 80 6.29 16.13 4.08
N ASP A 81 7.26 16.84 4.67
CA ASP A 81 8.56 17.12 4.05
C ASP A 81 9.38 15.84 3.79
N ASP A 82 9.36 14.89 4.74
CA ASP A 82 10.06 13.61 4.60
C ASP A 82 9.39 12.73 3.54
N ALA A 83 8.05 12.75 3.46
CA ALA A 83 7.30 12.09 2.40
C ALA A 83 7.63 12.70 1.03
N VAL A 84 7.68 14.02 0.89
CA VAL A 84 8.07 14.68 -0.37
C VAL A 84 9.45 14.22 -0.84
N LYS A 85 10.46 14.24 0.05
CA LYS A 85 11.83 13.80 -0.29
C LYS A 85 11.90 12.33 -0.69
N LEU A 86 11.13 11.48 -0.01
CA LEU A 86 11.04 10.07 -0.36
C LEU A 86 10.40 9.89 -1.74
N GLY A 87 9.27 10.57 -1.99
CA GLY A 87 8.59 10.52 -3.27
C GLY A 87 9.44 11.06 -4.42
N GLU A 88 10.24 12.10 -4.19
CA GLU A 88 11.19 12.63 -5.17
C GLU A 88 12.25 11.59 -5.56
N ARG A 89 12.78 10.84 -4.58
CA ARG A 89 13.76 9.77 -4.84
C ARG A 89 13.14 8.64 -5.63
N GLU A 90 11.95 8.18 -5.22
CA GLU A 90 11.22 7.10 -5.89
C GLU A 90 10.84 7.49 -7.32
N LEU A 91 10.34 8.71 -7.53
CA LEU A 91 9.96 9.20 -8.85
C LEU A 91 11.17 9.36 -9.78
N ASN A 92 12.28 9.93 -9.30
CA ASN A 92 13.51 10.02 -10.08
C ASN A 92 14.10 8.65 -10.42
N ALA A 93 14.01 7.68 -9.50
CA ALA A 93 14.44 6.30 -9.79
C ALA A 93 13.59 5.66 -10.88
N ALA A 94 12.27 5.89 -10.85
CA ALA A 94 11.33 5.37 -11.83
C ALA A 94 11.40 6.07 -13.21
N LEU A 95 11.85 7.33 -13.27
CA LEU A 95 11.99 8.09 -14.51
C LEU A 95 13.21 7.72 -15.34
N GLN A 96 14.15 6.93 -14.82
CA GLN A 96 15.40 6.61 -15.53
C GLN A 96 15.13 6.04 -16.95
N PRO A 97 15.86 6.51 -17.98
CA PRO A 97 17.06 7.35 -17.90
C PRO A 97 16.83 8.86 -17.75
N HIS A 98 15.57 9.32 -17.73
CA HIS A 98 15.19 10.73 -17.62
C HIS A 98 15.17 11.17 -16.15
N ARG A 99 15.21 12.48 -15.91
CA ARG A 99 15.05 13.09 -14.59
C ARG A 99 13.85 14.03 -14.57
N LEU A 100 13.35 14.33 -13.35
CA LEU A 100 12.32 15.36 -13.15
C LEU A 100 12.70 16.71 -13.78
N SER A 101 13.99 17.05 -13.79
CA SER A 101 14.53 18.27 -14.40
C SER A 101 14.39 18.32 -15.92
N ASP A 102 14.23 17.17 -16.57
CA ASP A 102 14.25 17.03 -18.03
C ASP A 102 12.82 17.16 -18.61
N LEU A 103 11.81 17.17 -17.73
CA LEU A 103 10.39 17.23 -18.09
C LEU A 103 9.93 18.68 -18.27
N SER A 104 9.02 18.89 -19.22
CA SER A 104 8.39 20.19 -19.42
C SER A 104 7.35 20.48 -18.33
N LEU A 105 7.18 21.77 -18.00
CA LEU A 105 6.15 22.22 -17.06
C LEU A 105 4.73 21.80 -17.50
N GLN A 106 4.49 21.68 -18.81
CA GLN A 106 3.20 21.24 -19.34
C GLN A 106 2.92 19.76 -19.01
N GLN A 107 3.90 18.86 -19.14
CA GLN A 107 3.73 17.44 -18.79
C GLN A 107 3.41 17.26 -17.30
N ILE A 108 4.09 18.02 -16.44
CA ILE A 108 3.83 17.99 -14.99
C ILE A 108 2.42 18.50 -14.70
N GLN A 109 2.01 19.60 -15.34
CA GLN A 109 0.67 20.18 -15.11
C GLN A 109 -0.46 19.23 -15.53
N THR A 110 -0.33 18.54 -16.67
CA THR A 110 -1.33 17.56 -17.11
C THR A 110 -1.56 16.47 -16.07
N VAL A 111 -0.48 15.91 -15.51
CA VAL A 111 -0.57 14.88 -14.46
C VAL A 111 -1.16 15.44 -13.18
N LEU A 112 -0.82 16.67 -12.80
CA LEU A 112 -1.39 17.33 -11.62
C LEU A 112 -2.90 17.55 -11.77
N ASP A 113 -3.36 18.01 -12.93
CA ASP A 113 -4.78 18.28 -13.21
C ASP A 113 -5.61 16.99 -13.18
N GLU A 114 -5.11 15.92 -13.82
CA GLU A 114 -5.78 14.61 -13.79
C GLU A 114 -5.89 14.03 -12.38
N ARG A 115 -4.85 14.22 -11.55
CA ARG A 115 -4.82 13.74 -10.17
C ARG A 115 -5.48 14.71 -9.18
N LYS A 116 -5.99 15.85 -9.64
CA LYS A 116 -6.59 16.92 -8.83
C LYS A 116 -5.63 17.43 -7.74
N LEU A 117 -4.34 17.49 -8.07
CA LEU A 117 -3.28 17.96 -7.18
C LEU A 117 -2.88 19.38 -7.57
N SER A 118 -2.63 20.22 -6.57
CA SER A 118 -2.33 21.65 -6.77
C SER A 118 -0.85 21.96 -6.97
N SER A 119 0.05 21.00 -6.70
CA SER A 119 1.49 21.21 -6.78
C SER A 119 2.27 19.91 -6.97
N LEU A 120 3.48 20.03 -7.55
CA LEU A 120 4.44 18.93 -7.66
C LEU A 120 4.79 18.35 -6.29
N ASP A 121 5.02 19.19 -5.28
CA ASP A 121 5.25 18.73 -3.90
C ASP A 121 4.07 17.90 -3.38
N GLY A 122 2.83 18.26 -3.75
CA GLY A 122 1.66 17.45 -3.44
C GLY A 122 1.74 16.06 -4.05
N LEU A 123 2.12 15.95 -5.33
CA LEU A 123 2.33 14.68 -6.02
C LEU A 123 3.45 13.85 -5.39
N LEU A 124 4.60 14.48 -5.13
CA LEU A 124 5.74 13.82 -4.48
C LEU A 124 5.36 13.32 -3.07
N ARG A 125 4.59 14.09 -2.32
CA ARG A 125 4.06 13.67 -1.02
C ARG A 125 3.17 12.43 -1.15
N GLU A 126 2.22 12.42 -2.10
CA GLU A 126 1.35 11.25 -2.30
C GLU A 126 2.15 10.00 -2.73
N ILE A 127 3.23 10.17 -3.50
CA ILE A 127 4.16 9.09 -3.83
C ILE A 127 4.91 8.60 -2.58
N GLY A 128 5.49 9.51 -1.80
CA GLY A 128 6.24 9.15 -0.59
C GLY A 128 5.39 8.54 0.53
N LEU A 129 4.10 8.86 0.57
CA LEU A 129 3.13 8.20 1.46
C LEU A 129 2.64 6.85 0.91
N GLY A 130 2.98 6.50 -0.33
CA GLY A 130 2.58 5.25 -0.99
C GLY A 130 1.16 5.26 -1.59
N ASN A 131 0.50 6.42 -1.64
CA ASN A 131 -0.83 6.56 -2.25
C ASN A 131 -0.78 6.58 -3.78
N GLN A 132 0.38 6.92 -4.35
CA GLN A 132 0.65 6.90 -5.79
C GLN A 132 1.95 6.15 -6.08
N LEU A 133 1.98 5.39 -7.18
CA LEU A 133 3.19 4.65 -7.57
C LEU A 133 4.07 5.52 -8.46
N ALA A 134 5.33 5.70 -8.05
CA ALA A 134 6.35 6.44 -8.80
C ALA A 134 6.50 5.96 -10.25
N SER A 135 6.45 4.64 -10.50
CA SER A 135 6.57 4.05 -11.84
C SER A 135 5.42 4.40 -12.78
N VAL A 136 4.19 4.46 -12.26
CA VAL A 136 3.00 4.83 -13.04
C VAL A 136 3.07 6.31 -13.40
N ILE A 137 3.40 7.16 -12.42
CA ILE A 137 3.55 8.59 -12.62
C ILE A 137 4.71 8.88 -13.58
N ALA A 138 5.85 8.19 -13.46
CA ALA A 138 6.99 8.32 -14.36
C ALA A 138 6.63 7.98 -15.81
N HIS A 139 5.91 6.87 -16.03
CA HIS A 139 5.46 6.48 -17.36
C HIS A 139 4.54 7.55 -17.98
N GLN A 140 3.59 8.05 -17.20
CA GLN A 140 2.66 9.10 -17.62
C GLN A 140 3.37 10.43 -17.97
N LEU A 141 4.39 10.80 -17.19
CA LEU A 141 5.18 12.01 -17.42
C LEU A 141 6.07 11.94 -18.67
N VAL A 142 6.65 10.77 -18.97
CA VAL A 142 7.58 10.59 -20.11
C VAL A 142 6.84 10.49 -21.43
N VAL A 143 5.71 9.79 -21.47
CA VAL A 143 4.99 9.52 -22.72
C VAL A 143 4.16 10.73 -23.17
N GLY A 144 3.76 11.63 -22.25
CA GLY A 144 3.05 12.86 -22.59
C GLY A 144 1.63 12.67 -23.14
N GLU A 145 1.20 11.43 -23.35
CA GLU A 145 -0.17 11.05 -23.69
C GLU A 145 -0.88 10.55 -22.43
N SER A 146 -2.05 11.13 -22.14
CA SER A 146 -3.07 10.43 -21.36
C SER A 146 -3.27 9.06 -21.98
N ILE A 147 -3.25 7.97 -21.18
CA ILE A 147 -3.36 6.59 -21.65
C ILE A 147 -4.50 6.50 -22.68
N GLU A 148 -4.16 6.47 -23.96
CA GLU A 148 -5.15 6.31 -25.01
C GLU A 148 -5.64 4.86 -24.99
N ILE A 149 -6.96 4.74 -24.97
CA ILE A 149 -7.68 3.47 -24.95
C ILE A 149 -7.50 2.85 -26.33
N ASP A 150 -6.66 1.83 -26.41
CA ASP A 150 -6.52 0.96 -27.57
C ASP A 150 -7.82 0.15 -27.75
N VAL A 151 -8.69 0.62 -28.65
CA VAL A 151 -9.93 -0.05 -29.07
C VAL A 151 -9.72 -0.87 -30.35
N ASP A 152 -8.52 -0.90 -30.94
CA ASP A 152 -8.33 -1.42 -32.30
C ASP A 152 -7.66 -2.80 -32.39
N GLY A 153 -7.13 -3.33 -31.29
CA GLY A 153 -6.71 -4.73 -31.21
C GLY A 153 -5.52 -5.09 -32.09
N ASN A 154 -4.66 -4.12 -32.43
CA ASN A 154 -3.44 -4.39 -33.19
C ASN A 154 -2.23 -4.64 -32.26
N THR A 155 -1.57 -5.80 -32.40
CA THR A 155 -0.59 -6.34 -31.43
C THR A 155 0.87 -5.90 -31.64
N GLU A 156 1.18 -5.01 -32.59
CA GLU A 156 2.56 -4.78 -33.03
C GLU A 156 3.16 -3.37 -32.80
N ASN A 157 2.54 -2.50 -31.98
CA ASN A 157 3.18 -1.25 -31.57
C ASN A 157 3.90 -1.38 -30.21
N HIS A 158 5.14 -0.87 -30.15
CA HIS A 158 6.17 -1.13 -29.15
C HIS A 158 5.79 -0.90 -27.66
N SER A 159 6.21 -1.88 -26.82
CA SER A 159 6.76 -1.80 -25.45
C SER A 159 6.01 -1.16 -24.26
N ASN A 160 4.68 -1.01 -24.27
CA ASN A 160 3.92 -0.48 -23.10
C ASN A 160 3.35 -1.56 -22.15
N THR A 161 4.07 -2.65 -21.88
CA THR A 161 3.63 -3.68 -20.92
C THR A 161 4.35 -3.56 -19.58
N LEU A 162 3.60 -3.26 -18.52
CA LEU A 162 4.12 -3.30 -17.15
C LEU A 162 4.58 -4.72 -16.81
N THR A 163 5.87 -4.90 -16.59
CA THR A 163 6.41 -6.20 -16.20
C THR A 163 6.48 -6.30 -14.69
N ILE A 164 5.75 -7.24 -14.11
CA ILE A 164 5.75 -7.52 -12.66
C ILE A 164 7.00 -8.34 -12.34
N ALA A 165 8.04 -7.63 -11.90
CA ALA A 165 9.29 -8.19 -11.42
C ALA A 165 9.25 -8.37 -9.88
N PRO A 166 10.05 -9.29 -9.30
CA PRO A 166 10.07 -9.53 -7.85
C PRO A 166 10.35 -8.30 -7.00
N ALA A 167 11.22 -7.41 -7.48
CA ALA A 167 11.52 -6.16 -6.81
C ALA A 167 10.29 -5.22 -6.72
N LEU A 168 9.35 -5.32 -7.66
CA LEU A 168 8.15 -4.50 -7.73
C LEU A 168 6.96 -5.11 -6.96
N MET A 169 6.97 -6.43 -6.72
CA MET A 169 5.86 -7.14 -6.08
C MET A 169 5.55 -6.68 -4.66
N ALA A 170 6.56 -6.28 -3.88
CA ALA A 170 6.39 -5.83 -2.49
C ALA A 170 5.54 -4.55 -2.37
N ASN A 171 5.49 -3.74 -3.42
CA ASN A 171 4.78 -2.45 -3.45
C ASN A 171 3.55 -2.48 -4.37
N MET A 172 3.19 -3.66 -4.91
CA MET A 172 2.04 -3.84 -5.78
C MET A 172 0.86 -4.44 -5.01
N GLN A 173 -0.35 -3.95 -5.32
CA GLN A 173 -1.57 -4.52 -4.78
C GLN A 173 -2.17 -5.51 -5.77
N PHE A 174 -2.51 -6.70 -5.29
CA PHE A 174 -3.22 -7.71 -6.06
C PHE A 174 -4.69 -7.76 -5.64
N ALA A 175 -5.57 -7.90 -6.61
CA ALA A 175 -7.00 -7.87 -6.38
C ALA A 175 -7.49 -9.10 -5.61
N LYS A 176 -8.22 -8.85 -4.51
CA LYS A 176 -8.84 -9.90 -3.69
C LYS A 176 -10.10 -10.51 -4.31
N CYS A 177 -10.60 -9.97 -5.43
CA CYS A 177 -11.77 -10.54 -6.12
C CYS A 177 -11.39 -11.72 -7.02
N CYS A 178 -10.24 -11.64 -7.70
CA CYS A 178 -9.83 -12.62 -8.70
C CYS A 178 -8.49 -13.31 -8.41
N HIS A 179 -7.78 -12.86 -7.36
CA HIS A 179 -6.57 -13.49 -6.84
C HIS A 179 -5.54 -13.86 -7.94
N PRO A 180 -5.01 -12.89 -8.70
CA PRO A 180 -4.08 -13.18 -9.79
C PRO A 180 -2.76 -13.77 -9.26
N ILE A 181 -2.25 -14.79 -9.96
CA ILE A 181 -1.02 -15.52 -9.60
C ILE A 181 -0.03 -15.57 -10.77
N PRO A 182 1.24 -15.92 -10.53
CA PRO A 182 2.24 -15.98 -11.59
C PRO A 182 1.84 -16.86 -12.76
N ASN A 183 2.09 -16.34 -13.98
CA ASN A 183 1.69 -16.88 -15.28
C ASN A 183 0.22 -16.70 -15.67
N ASP A 184 -0.58 -15.99 -14.88
CA ASP A 184 -1.90 -15.57 -15.34
C ASP A 184 -1.84 -14.49 -16.43
N PRO A 185 -2.84 -14.43 -17.32
CA PRO A 185 -3.14 -13.22 -18.06
C PRO A 185 -3.65 -12.14 -17.08
N ILE A 186 -2.93 -11.03 -16.97
CA ILE A 186 -3.19 -9.99 -15.97
C ILE A 186 -3.35 -8.62 -16.60
N MET A 187 -4.08 -7.76 -15.90
CA MET A 187 -4.29 -6.35 -16.24
C MET A 187 -4.16 -5.51 -14.97
N GLY A 188 -3.50 -4.36 -15.08
CA GLY A 188 -3.52 -3.34 -14.04
C GLY A 188 -4.76 -2.46 -14.18
N CYS A 189 -5.35 -2.08 -13.05
CA CYS A 189 -6.45 -1.11 -12.98
C CYS A 189 -6.07 0.00 -12.01
N SER A 190 -6.07 1.26 -12.45
CA SER A 190 -5.86 2.40 -11.55
C SER A 190 -7.16 2.74 -10.83
N THR A 191 -7.11 2.82 -9.50
CA THR A 191 -8.24 3.21 -8.66
C THR A 191 -7.94 4.54 -7.97
N LEU A 192 -8.98 5.35 -7.75
CA LEU A 192 -8.87 6.71 -7.19
C LEU A 192 -8.15 6.75 -5.82
N ASN A 193 -8.23 5.68 -5.02
CA ASN A 193 -7.74 5.65 -3.63
C ASN A 193 -6.65 4.62 -3.33
N HIS A 194 -6.44 3.59 -4.17
CA HIS A 194 -5.52 2.48 -3.87
C HIS A 194 -4.37 2.35 -4.88
N GLY A 195 -4.24 3.31 -5.80
CA GLY A 195 -3.23 3.24 -6.86
C GLY A 195 -3.55 2.13 -7.88
N LEU A 196 -2.52 1.47 -8.40
CA LEU A 196 -2.63 0.40 -9.40
C LEU A 196 -2.86 -0.96 -8.72
N ILE A 197 -4.01 -1.56 -9.00
CA ILE A 197 -4.35 -2.92 -8.54
C ILE A 197 -4.23 -3.88 -9.72
N ILE A 198 -3.54 -4.99 -9.54
CA ILE A 198 -3.41 -6.04 -10.55
C ILE A 198 -4.59 -7.01 -10.42
N HIS A 199 -5.27 -7.24 -11.54
CA HIS A 199 -6.38 -8.18 -11.68
C HIS A 199 -6.04 -9.26 -12.70
N HIS A 200 -6.78 -10.37 -12.64
CA HIS A 200 -6.87 -11.31 -13.75
C HIS A 200 -7.58 -10.62 -14.93
N GLN A 201 -7.07 -10.78 -16.15
CA GLN A 201 -7.55 -10.08 -17.34
C GLN A 201 -9.05 -10.29 -17.62
N GLN A 202 -9.59 -11.45 -17.21
CA GLN A 202 -11.00 -11.80 -17.41
C GLN A 202 -11.92 -11.43 -16.23
N CYS A 203 -11.43 -10.70 -15.22
CA CYS A 203 -12.23 -10.37 -14.04
C CYS A 203 -13.39 -9.42 -14.39
N GLU A 204 -14.62 -9.73 -13.95
CA GLU A 204 -15.82 -8.92 -14.18
C GLU A 204 -15.68 -7.48 -13.68
N ASN A 205 -14.96 -7.27 -12.58
CA ASN A 205 -14.71 -5.93 -12.03
C ASN A 205 -13.92 -5.02 -12.98
N LEU A 206 -13.24 -5.58 -13.99
CA LEU A 206 -12.54 -4.80 -15.01
C LEU A 206 -13.48 -4.27 -16.10
N ARG A 207 -14.71 -4.80 -16.24
CA ARG A 207 -15.64 -4.36 -17.31
C ARG A 207 -16.02 -2.88 -17.19
N ASN A 208 -16.12 -2.38 -15.96
CA ASN A 208 -16.47 -0.98 -15.66
C ASN A 208 -15.24 -0.16 -15.23
N ALA A 209 -14.03 -0.70 -15.36
CA ALA A 209 -12.81 0.00 -15.00
C ALA A 209 -12.43 1.00 -16.09
N HIS A 210 -12.20 2.25 -15.69
CA HIS A 210 -11.90 3.33 -16.63
C HIS A 210 -10.41 3.42 -17.01
N GLN A 211 -9.49 2.99 -16.15
CA GLN A 211 -8.05 3.13 -16.37
C GLN A 211 -7.36 1.76 -16.29
N LEU A 212 -7.20 1.11 -17.45
CA LEU A 212 -6.56 -0.19 -17.58
C LEU A 212 -5.13 -0.07 -18.11
N VAL A 213 -4.22 -0.90 -17.60
CA VAL A 213 -2.81 -0.96 -17.99
C VAL A 213 -2.46 -2.41 -18.35
N LYS A 214 -1.88 -2.63 -19.54
CA LYS A 214 -1.40 -3.96 -19.95
C LYS A 214 -0.25 -4.37 -19.01
N ALA A 215 -0.37 -5.54 -18.38
CA ALA A 215 0.64 -6.06 -17.46
C ALA A 215 1.02 -7.49 -17.83
N LYS A 216 2.24 -7.90 -17.48
CA LYS A 216 2.71 -9.28 -17.64
C LYS A 216 3.61 -9.68 -16.48
N TRP A 217 3.62 -10.96 -16.16
CA TRP A 217 4.59 -11.52 -15.22
C TRP A 217 5.99 -11.58 -15.84
N GLU A 218 7.01 -11.26 -15.05
CA GLU A 218 8.38 -11.61 -15.40
C GLU A 218 8.57 -13.14 -15.36
N LYS A 219 9.40 -13.69 -16.26
CA LYS A 219 9.73 -15.12 -16.23
C LYS A 219 10.63 -15.40 -15.02
N MET A 220 10.05 -15.91 -13.94
CA MET A 220 10.78 -16.26 -12.72
C MET A 220 10.36 -17.65 -12.19
N GLN A 221 11.26 -18.31 -11.47
CA GLN A 221 10.90 -19.37 -10.53
C GLN A 221 10.39 -18.71 -9.24
N SER A 222 9.08 -18.74 -9.02
CA SER A 222 8.44 -18.13 -7.84
C SER A 222 9.04 -18.68 -6.54
N ALA A 223 9.74 -17.85 -5.78
CA ALA A 223 10.16 -18.13 -4.39
C ALA A 223 9.07 -17.77 -3.37
N VAL A 224 8.02 -17.07 -3.81
CA VAL A 224 6.94 -16.52 -2.98
C VAL A 224 5.64 -17.24 -3.30
N ASN A 225 4.85 -17.55 -2.27
CA ASN A 225 3.51 -18.11 -2.44
C ASN A 225 2.47 -16.98 -2.58
N PHE A 226 1.49 -17.20 -3.46
CA PHE A 226 0.36 -16.32 -3.72
C PHE A 226 -0.92 -16.97 -3.24
N ASP A 227 -1.92 -16.16 -2.90
CA ASP A 227 -3.24 -16.66 -2.57
C ASP A 227 -4.04 -16.93 -3.86
N ALA A 228 -4.72 -18.07 -3.91
CA ALA A 228 -5.71 -18.41 -4.92
C ALA A 228 -6.97 -18.94 -4.23
N GLU A 229 -8.13 -18.51 -4.71
CA GLU A 229 -9.41 -18.98 -4.20
C GLU A 229 -9.99 -20.08 -5.11
N LEU A 230 -10.46 -21.15 -4.49
CA LEU A 230 -11.11 -22.27 -5.12
C LEU A 230 -12.59 -22.30 -4.71
N GLN A 231 -13.44 -22.58 -5.69
CA GLN A 231 -14.85 -22.89 -5.49
C GLN A 231 -15.05 -24.37 -5.81
N ILE A 232 -15.45 -25.14 -4.80
CA ILE A 232 -15.53 -26.59 -4.88
C ILE A 232 -16.91 -27.03 -4.41
N GLU A 233 -17.61 -27.80 -5.22
CA GLU A 233 -18.89 -28.43 -4.87
C GLU A 233 -18.63 -29.90 -4.59
N ILE A 234 -19.02 -30.34 -3.40
CA ILE A 234 -18.84 -31.72 -2.95
C ILE A 234 -20.17 -32.29 -2.44
N LEU A 235 -20.34 -33.60 -2.51
CA LEU A 235 -21.39 -34.31 -1.78
C LEU A 235 -21.14 -34.16 -0.28
N ASN A 236 -22.20 -33.87 0.47
CA ASN A 236 -22.14 -33.71 1.92
C ASN A 236 -22.07 -35.08 2.62
N GLU A 237 -20.95 -35.77 2.44
CA GLU A 237 -20.62 -37.05 3.04
C GLU A 237 -19.49 -36.90 4.07
N LYS A 238 -19.47 -37.77 5.08
CA LYS A 238 -18.50 -37.70 6.19
C LYS A 238 -17.03 -37.70 5.74
N SER A 239 -16.72 -38.35 4.62
CA SER A 239 -15.35 -38.47 4.10
C SER A 239 -14.95 -37.32 3.16
N ALA A 240 -15.89 -36.60 2.56
CA ALA A 240 -15.60 -35.69 1.45
C ALA A 240 -14.70 -34.51 1.87
N LEU A 241 -15.07 -33.81 2.95
CA LEU A 241 -14.32 -32.65 3.45
C LEU A 241 -12.94 -33.05 4.03
N PRO A 242 -12.80 -34.11 4.85
CA PRO A 242 -11.48 -34.60 5.30
C PRO A 242 -10.56 -35.02 4.15
N SER A 243 -11.08 -35.71 3.13
CA SER A 243 -10.30 -36.07 1.95
C SER A 243 -9.80 -34.85 1.19
N LEU A 244 -10.62 -33.81 1.09
CA LEU A 244 -10.25 -32.53 0.47
C LEU A 244 -9.10 -31.84 1.22
N MET A 245 -9.20 -31.73 2.56
CA MET A 245 -8.13 -31.15 3.39
C MET A 245 -6.81 -31.92 3.24
N THR A 246 -6.89 -33.25 3.22
CA THR A 246 -5.72 -34.12 3.09
C THR A 246 -5.04 -33.95 1.73
N ALA A 247 -5.81 -33.84 0.65
CA ALA A 247 -5.28 -33.66 -0.69
C ALA A 247 -4.58 -32.30 -0.87
N ILE A 248 -5.08 -31.24 -0.23
CA ILE A 248 -4.44 -29.91 -0.24
C ILE A 248 -3.13 -29.95 0.55
N GLY A 249 -3.15 -30.51 1.77
CA GLY A 249 -1.95 -30.62 2.61
C GLY A 249 -0.84 -31.45 1.95
N ALA A 250 -1.20 -32.51 1.21
CA ALA A 250 -0.24 -33.34 0.46
C ALA A 250 0.31 -32.68 -0.82
N SER A 251 -0.14 -31.45 -1.14
CA SER A 251 0.23 -30.72 -2.35
C SER A 251 1.08 -29.48 -2.03
N GLU A 252 1.82 -29.48 -0.91
CA GLU A 252 2.69 -28.35 -0.50
C GLU A 252 1.96 -26.98 -0.50
N SER A 253 0.69 -26.99 -0.12
CA SER A 253 -0.17 -25.81 -0.10
C SER A 253 -0.74 -25.61 1.30
N SER A 254 -0.85 -24.36 1.73
CA SER A 254 -1.43 -23.98 3.03
C SER A 254 -2.82 -23.38 2.83
N ILE A 255 -3.75 -23.76 3.69
CA ILE A 255 -5.10 -23.21 3.69
C ILE A 255 -5.10 -21.93 4.53
N GLN A 256 -5.47 -20.82 3.92
CA GLN A 256 -5.56 -19.50 4.57
C GLN A 256 -6.97 -19.24 5.10
N ASN A 257 -7.98 -19.60 4.31
CA ASN A 257 -9.37 -19.40 4.68
C ASN A 257 -10.22 -20.55 4.13
N ILE A 258 -11.27 -20.89 4.87
CA ILE A 258 -12.27 -21.88 4.46
C ILE A 258 -13.65 -21.36 4.85
N TRP A 259 -14.55 -21.41 3.90
CA TRP A 259 -15.95 -21.12 4.10
C TRP A 259 -16.78 -22.22 3.43
N THR A 260 -17.87 -22.60 4.08
CA THR A 260 -18.74 -23.67 3.60
C THR A 260 -20.20 -23.29 3.72
N GLU A 261 -20.99 -23.65 2.72
CA GLU A 261 -22.44 -23.46 2.70
C GLU A 261 -23.14 -24.71 2.18
N GLY A 262 -24.22 -25.11 2.86
CA GLY A 262 -25.08 -26.19 2.40
C GLY A 262 -25.90 -25.74 1.21
N LEU A 263 -25.87 -26.53 0.13
CA LEU A 263 -26.69 -26.35 -1.06
C LEU A 263 -27.84 -27.38 -1.07
N GLU A 264 -28.71 -27.27 -2.07
CA GLU A 264 -29.73 -28.29 -2.34
C GLU A 264 -29.10 -29.64 -2.76
N ASN A 265 -29.90 -30.70 -2.79
CA ASN A 265 -29.50 -32.03 -3.26
C ASN A 265 -28.29 -32.65 -2.51
N ASN A 266 -28.17 -32.39 -1.21
CA ASN A 266 -27.09 -32.90 -0.36
C ASN A 266 -25.68 -32.47 -0.84
N LEU A 267 -25.59 -31.29 -1.46
CA LEU A 267 -24.32 -30.69 -1.85
C LEU A 267 -23.82 -29.71 -0.79
N LEU A 268 -22.51 -29.56 -0.72
CA LEU A 268 -21.81 -28.60 0.11
C LEU A 268 -20.91 -27.77 -0.81
N LEU A 269 -21.12 -26.46 -0.81
CA LEU A 269 -20.22 -25.51 -1.41
C LEU A 269 -19.07 -25.24 -0.45
N VAL A 270 -17.84 -25.38 -0.93
CA VAL A 270 -16.61 -25.10 -0.19
C VAL A 270 -15.84 -24.02 -0.96
N ILE A 271 -15.72 -22.85 -0.35
CA ILE A 271 -14.86 -21.77 -0.82
C ILE A 271 -13.57 -21.81 0.01
N LEU A 272 -12.45 -21.95 -0.67
CA LEU A 272 -11.18 -22.26 -0.04
C LEU A 272 -10.07 -21.38 -0.62
N GLN A 273 -9.42 -20.60 0.23
CA GLN A 273 -8.28 -19.77 -0.14
C GLN A 273 -6.99 -20.51 0.25
N ILE A 274 -6.13 -20.76 -0.72
CA ILE A 274 -4.90 -21.53 -0.58
C ILE A 274 -3.68 -20.80 -1.09
N SER A 275 -2.52 -21.15 -0.55
CA SER A 275 -1.23 -20.68 -1.04
C SER A 275 -0.73 -21.52 -2.23
N VAL A 276 -0.36 -20.87 -3.34
CA VAL A 276 0.13 -21.50 -4.57
C VAL A 276 1.35 -20.77 -5.13
N LYS A 277 2.15 -21.46 -5.94
CA LYS A 277 3.41 -20.92 -6.48
C LYS A 277 3.19 -20.25 -7.85
N ASP A 278 2.39 -20.88 -8.68
CA ASP A 278 2.04 -20.46 -10.03
C ASP A 278 0.79 -21.21 -10.53
N THR A 279 0.35 -20.90 -11.76
CA THR A 279 -0.78 -21.58 -12.41
C THR A 279 -0.58 -23.09 -12.61
N LYS A 280 0.66 -23.56 -12.78
CA LYS A 280 0.96 -25.00 -12.95
C LYS A 280 0.74 -25.74 -11.63
N HIS A 281 1.21 -25.18 -10.53
CA HIS A 281 1.00 -25.70 -9.20
C HIS A 281 -0.50 -25.77 -8.86
N LEU A 282 -1.23 -24.68 -9.13
CA LEU A 282 -2.69 -24.63 -8.92
C LEU A 282 -3.43 -25.68 -9.77
N ALA A 283 -3.05 -25.84 -11.04
CA ALA A 283 -3.65 -26.85 -11.92
C ALA A 283 -3.43 -28.27 -11.39
N ASN A 284 -2.26 -28.57 -10.84
CA ASN A 284 -1.97 -29.86 -10.22
C ASN A 284 -2.83 -30.11 -8.97
N ILE A 285 -3.03 -29.08 -8.13
CA ILE A 285 -3.92 -29.16 -6.96
C ILE A 285 -5.36 -29.43 -7.39
N LEU A 286 -5.88 -28.64 -8.34
CA LEU A 286 -7.23 -28.84 -8.89
C LEU A 286 -7.41 -30.23 -9.50
N TYR A 287 -6.41 -30.74 -10.22
CA TYR A 287 -6.43 -32.09 -10.77
C TYR A 287 -6.55 -33.16 -9.69
N ARG A 288 -5.82 -33.01 -8.57
CA ARG A 288 -5.92 -33.93 -7.43
C ARG A 288 -7.29 -33.86 -6.74
N ILE A 289 -7.80 -32.64 -6.52
CA ILE A 289 -9.11 -32.41 -5.89
C ILE A 289 -10.22 -33.06 -6.72
N LYS A 290 -10.23 -32.86 -8.04
CA LYS A 290 -11.25 -33.44 -8.94
C LYS A 290 -11.32 -34.97 -8.95
N ARG A 291 -10.28 -35.66 -8.45
CA ARG A 291 -10.24 -37.12 -8.37
C ARG A 291 -10.72 -37.69 -7.04
N ILE A 292 -11.02 -36.82 -6.07
CA ILE A 292 -11.59 -37.24 -4.79
C ILE A 292 -13.04 -37.68 -5.04
N THR A 293 -13.37 -38.88 -4.57
CA THR A 293 -14.74 -39.39 -4.60
C THR A 293 -15.67 -38.43 -3.85
N GLY A 294 -16.75 -38.00 -4.51
CA GLY A 294 -17.71 -37.05 -3.95
C GLY A 294 -17.46 -35.60 -4.33
N VAL A 295 -16.37 -35.25 -5.03
CA VAL A 295 -16.23 -33.93 -5.66
C VAL A 295 -17.04 -33.91 -6.95
N VAL A 296 -17.98 -32.97 -7.04
CA VAL A 296 -18.83 -32.75 -8.23
C VAL A 296 -18.18 -31.76 -9.17
N SER A 297 -17.70 -30.65 -8.63
CA SER A 297 -17.06 -29.57 -9.38
C SER A 297 -15.93 -28.95 -8.56
N ALA A 298 -14.87 -28.55 -9.23
CA ALA A 298 -13.79 -27.77 -8.62
C ALA A 298 -13.23 -26.80 -9.67
N LYS A 299 -13.30 -25.51 -9.38
CA LYS A 299 -12.77 -24.46 -10.24
C LYS A 299 -12.08 -23.39 -9.41
N ARG A 300 -11.17 -22.66 -10.05
CA ARG A 300 -10.60 -21.45 -9.49
C ARG A 300 -11.65 -20.33 -9.57
N ASN A 301 -11.78 -19.53 -8.52
CA ASN A 301 -12.52 -18.29 -8.58
C ASN A 301 -11.62 -17.16 -9.11
N ILE A 302 -11.92 -16.68 -10.33
CA ILE A 302 -11.29 -15.49 -10.93
C ILE A 302 -12.28 -14.33 -11.05
N ASN A 303 -13.46 -14.45 -10.44
CA ASN A 303 -14.56 -13.50 -10.54
C ASN A 303 -14.84 -13.13 -12.00
N ALA A 304 -15.14 -14.13 -12.84
CA ALA A 304 -15.34 -14.05 -14.28
C ALA A 304 -16.70 -14.63 -14.70
#